data_AF-A0A6A4CWQ0-F1
#
_entry.id   AF-A0A6A4CWQ0-F1
#
_cell.length_a   1.000
_cell.length_b   1.000
_cell.length_c   1.000
_cell.angle_alpha   90.00
_cell.angle_beta   90.00
_cell.angle_gamma   90.00
#
_symmetry.space_group_name_H-M   'P 1'
#
loop_
_entity.id
_entity.type
_entity.pdbx_description
1 polymer ?
#
loop_
_entity_poly.entity_id
_entity_poly.type
_entity_poly.pdbx_seq_one_letter_code
_entity_poly.pdbx_strand_id
1 'polypeptide(L)'
;MDQKYKPEDWNVYGIQDIVNRTNNPLERYNRTLNRATGEPHPDIGKFVVVLETEAQRYVDSLADVANRRVRTPRRVRPRLSSNVIEAAEDSPYEDEEVASDSSLSPEY
;
A
#
# COMPACT_ATOMS: atom_id res chain seq x y z
N MET A 1 28.86 22.25 0.34
CA MET A 1 28.21 22.87 -0.84
C MET A 1 26.76 22.45 -0.77
N ASP A 2 25.86 23.38 -0.45
CA ASP A 2 24.44 23.08 -0.30
C ASP A 2 23.78 23.04 -1.69
N GLN A 3 23.68 21.85 -2.26
CA GLN A 3 22.98 21.64 -3.53
C GLN A 3 21.50 21.94 -3.33
N LYS A 4 21.04 23.11 -3.78
CA LYS A 4 19.62 23.48 -3.76
C LYS A 4 18.98 23.02 -5.07
N TYR A 5 18.20 21.95 -5.00
CA TYR A 5 17.37 21.49 -6.12
C TYR A 5 16.25 22.50 -6.37
N LYS A 6 15.96 22.74 -7.64
CA LYS A 6 14.86 23.63 -7.99
C LYS A 6 13.54 22.85 -7.86
N PRO A 7 12.41 23.52 -7.52
CA PRO A 7 11.12 22.85 -7.46
C PRO A 7 10.74 22.08 -8.73
N GLU A 8 11.24 22.53 -9.88
CA GLU A 8 11.11 21.89 -11.20
C GLU A 8 11.68 20.46 -11.24
N ASP A 9 12.69 20.18 -10.41
CA ASP A 9 13.38 18.88 -10.37
C ASP A 9 12.59 17.82 -9.57
N TRP A 10 11.44 18.21 -9.00
CA TRP A 10 10.63 17.31 -8.18
C TRP A 10 9.65 16.54 -9.08
N ASN A 11 9.50 15.24 -8.83
CA ASN A 11 8.55 14.36 -9.54
C ASN A 11 7.06 14.80 -9.44
N VAL A 12 6.75 15.80 -8.63
CA VAL A 12 5.40 16.37 -8.42
C VAL A 12 5.23 17.77 -9.02
N TYR A 13 6.27 18.32 -9.64
CA TYR A 13 6.22 19.64 -10.23
C TYR A 13 5.18 19.73 -11.36
N GLY A 14 4.33 20.76 -11.32
CA GLY A 14 3.26 20.96 -12.30
C GLY A 14 1.99 20.12 -12.08
N ILE A 15 1.95 19.24 -11.08
CA ILE A 15 0.74 18.49 -10.74
C ILE A 15 -0.18 19.36 -9.86
N GLN A 16 -1.30 19.81 -10.40
CA GLN A 16 -2.40 20.43 -9.63
C GLN A 16 -3.37 19.33 -9.16
N ASP A 17 -4.01 19.53 -8.01
CA ASP A 17 -4.81 18.53 -7.29
C ASP A 17 -4.04 17.29 -6.81
N ILE A 18 -2.91 17.50 -6.13
CA ILE A 18 -2.31 16.48 -5.25
C ILE A 18 -3.26 16.29 -4.05
N VAL A 19 -4.35 15.59 -4.27
CA VAL A 19 -5.10 14.99 -3.17
C VAL A 19 -4.13 14.02 -2.53
N ASN A 20 -3.93 14.11 -1.21
CA ASN A 20 -3.24 13.10 -0.40
C ASN A 20 -3.99 11.76 -0.51
N ARG A 21 -3.88 11.13 -1.68
CA ARG A 21 -4.16 9.74 -1.94
C ARG A 21 -2.92 8.98 -1.54
N THR A 22 -2.51 9.11 -0.28
CA THR A 22 -2.06 7.91 0.41
C THR A 22 -3.27 6.99 0.45
N ASN A 23 -3.49 6.29 -0.67
CA ASN A 23 -4.34 5.12 -0.79
C ASN A 23 -3.67 3.97 -0.03
N ASN A 24 -3.06 4.29 1.11
CA ASN A 24 -2.37 3.38 1.97
C ASN A 24 -3.49 2.59 2.66
N PRO A 25 -3.60 1.28 2.39
CA PRO A 25 -4.59 0.45 3.04
C PRO A 25 -4.48 0.53 4.57
N LEU A 26 -3.27 0.75 5.12
CA LEU A 26 -3.06 0.92 6.55
C LEU A 26 -3.72 2.19 7.08
N GLU A 27 -3.56 3.33 6.39
CA GLU A 27 -4.18 4.60 6.80
C GLU A 27 -5.69 4.55 6.71
N ARG A 28 -6.22 3.85 5.70
CA ARG A 28 -7.66 3.60 5.58
C ARG A 28 -8.15 2.72 6.72
N TYR A 29 -7.41 1.66 7.06
CA TYR A 29 -7.75 0.77 8.16
C TYR A 29 -7.73 1.50 9.50
N ASN A 30 -6.69 2.29 9.79
CA ASN A 30 -6.58 3.09 11.01
C ASN A 30 -7.75 4.06 11.15
N ARG A 31 -8.19 4.71 10.07
CA ARG A 31 -9.38 5.57 10.08
C ARG A 31 -10.67 4.80 10.34
N THR A 32 -10.84 3.63 9.72
CA THR A 32 -12.00 2.76 9.95
C THR A 32 -12.06 2.31 11.41
N LEU A 33 -10.93 1.85 11.96
CA LEU A 33 -10.82 1.46 13.37
C LEU A 33 -11.13 2.63 14.30
N ASN A 34 -10.49 3.79 14.10
CA ASN A 34 -10.73 4.98 14.92
C ASN A 34 -12.19 5.42 14.89
N ARG A 35 -12.88 5.26 13.75
CA ARG A 35 -14.31 5.53 13.63
C ARG A 35 -15.17 4.50 14.37
N ALA A 36 -14.76 3.23 14.37
CA ALA A 36 -15.47 2.15 15.05
C ALA A 36 -15.29 2.21 16.58
N THR A 37 -14.12 2.60 17.07
CA THR A 37 -13.85 2.80 18.50
C THR A 37 -14.55 4.04 19.07
N GLY A 38 -14.72 5.09 18.26
CA GLY A 38 -15.53 6.28 18.58
C GLY A 38 -14.91 7.25 19.59
N GLU A 39 -14.33 6.73 20.68
CA GLU A 39 -13.59 7.51 21.67
C GLU A 39 -12.09 7.51 21.34
N PRO A 40 -11.37 8.64 21.56
CA PRO A 40 -9.92 8.70 21.37
C PRO A 40 -9.13 7.74 22.28
N HIS A 41 -9.68 7.42 23.45
CA HIS A 41 -9.07 6.58 24.48
C HIS A 41 -10.10 5.62 25.07
N PRO A 42 -10.52 4.58 24.33
CA PRO A 42 -11.44 3.58 24.85
C PRO A 42 -10.77 2.77 25.97
N ASP A 43 -11.57 2.28 26.91
CA ASP A 43 -11.13 1.23 27.84
C ASP A 43 -10.64 0.00 27.07
N ILE A 44 -9.67 -0.73 27.62
CA ILE A 44 -9.06 -1.90 26.97
C ILE A 44 -10.10 -2.96 26.60
N GLY A 45 -11.13 -3.15 27.44
CA GLY A 45 -12.21 -4.10 27.15
C GLY A 45 -13.01 -3.69 25.91
N LYS A 46 -13.38 -2.40 25.82
CA LYS A 46 -14.08 -1.86 24.64
C LYS A 46 -13.22 -1.96 23.39
N PHE A 47 -11.93 -1.66 23.51
CA PHE A 47 -11.00 -1.74 22.39
C PHE A 47 -10.89 -3.16 21.82
N VAL A 48 -10.74 -4.17 22.69
CA VAL A 48 -10.67 -5.58 22.29
C VAL A 48 -11.97 -6.03 21.60
N VAL A 49 -13.13 -5.65 22.12
CA VAL A 49 -14.43 -5.99 21.51
C VAL A 49 -14.58 -5.40 20.10
N VAL A 50 -14.13 -4.16 19.89
CA VAL A 50 -14.17 -3.54 18.56
C VAL A 50 -13.22 -4.26 17.59
N LEU A 51 -12.02 -4.62 18.04
CA LEU A 51 -11.06 -5.37 17.22
C LEU A 51 -11.60 -6.75 16.83
N GLU A 52 -12.19 -7.49 17.79
CA GLU A 52 -12.80 -8.79 17.53
C GLU A 52 -13.92 -8.68 16.50
N THR A 53 -14.79 -7.68 16.65
CA THR A 53 -15.88 -7.42 15.71
C THR A 53 -15.37 -7.13 14.30
N GLU A 54 -14.32 -6.31 14.17
CA GLU A 54 -13.76 -5.97 12.86
C GLU A 54 -13.01 -7.15 12.22
N ALA A 55 -12.33 -7.97 13.02
CA ALA A 55 -11.70 -9.21 12.56
C ALA A 55 -12.74 -10.21 12.04
N GLN A 56 -13.86 -10.38 12.76
CA GLN A 56 -14.94 -11.27 12.32
C GLN A 56 -15.55 -10.81 10.99
N ARG A 57 -15.83 -9.51 10.84
CA ARG A 57 -16.30 -8.94 9.57
C ARG A 57 -15.36 -9.20 8.41
N TYR A 58 -14.05 -9.12 8.65
CA TYR A 58 -13.06 -9.42 7.62
C TYR A 58 -13.13 -10.89 7.19
N VAL A 59 -13.18 -11.83 8.15
CA VAL A 59 -13.34 -13.27 7.87
C VAL A 59 -14.61 -13.55 7.08
N ASP A 60 -15.74 -12.96 7.48
CA ASP A 60 -17.02 -13.10 6.78
C ASP A 60 -16.92 -12.57 5.34
N SER A 61 -16.25 -11.43 5.14
CA SER A 61 -16.03 -10.85 3.82
C SER A 61 -15.18 -11.75 2.91
N LEU A 62 -14.18 -12.45 3.48
CA LEU A 62 -13.37 -13.43 2.73
C LEU A 62 -14.23 -14.63 2.31
N ALA A 63 -15.09 -15.12 3.20
CA ALA A 63 -16.03 -16.19 2.87
C ALA A 63 -17.01 -15.77 1.77
N ASP A 64 -17.50 -14.53 1.80
CA ASP A 64 -18.38 -14.00 0.76
C ASP A 64 -17.69 -13.81 -0.60
N VAL A 65 -16.42 -13.38 -0.60
CA VAL A 65 -15.60 -13.29 -1.82
C VAL A 65 -15.33 -14.68 -2.38
N ALA A 66 -14.95 -15.65 -1.53
CA ALA A 66 -14.73 -17.04 -1.93
C ALA A 66 -15.99 -17.66 -2.54
N ASN A 67 -17.15 -17.40 -1.95
CA ASN A 67 -18.45 -17.86 -2.42
C ASN A 67 -19.03 -17.01 -3.57
N ARG A 68 -18.27 -16.06 -4.12
CA ARG A 68 -18.67 -15.14 -5.20
C ARG A 68 -19.94 -14.34 -4.92
N ARG A 69 -20.31 -14.19 -3.64
CA ARG A 69 -21.45 -13.38 -3.19
C ARG A 69 -21.13 -11.89 -3.28
N VAL A 70 -19.85 -11.55 -3.18
CA VAL A 70 -19.33 -10.18 -3.33
C VAL A 70 -18.18 -10.17 -4.34
N ARG A 71 -18.19 -9.18 -5.23
CA ARG A 71 -17.13 -8.98 -6.23
C ARG A 71 -16.07 -8.04 -5.68
N THR A 72 -14.80 -8.44 -5.71
CA THR A 72 -13.68 -7.61 -5.25
C THR A 72 -13.64 -6.31 -6.07
N PRO A 73 -13.53 -5.12 -5.43
CA PRO A 73 -13.47 -3.86 -6.17
C PRO A 73 -12.25 -3.85 -7.10
N ARG A 74 -12.47 -3.45 -8.36
CA ARG A 74 -11.42 -3.39 -9.37
C ARG A 74 -10.38 -2.35 -8.94
N ARG A 75 -9.16 -2.78 -8.64
CA ARG A 75 -8.02 -1.87 -8.40
C ARG A 75 -7.77 -1.07 -9.69
N VAL A 76 -8.08 0.22 -9.67
CA VAL A 76 -7.75 1.14 -10.77
C VAL A 76 -6.28 1.53 -10.58
N ARG A 77 -5.43 1.21 -11.55
CA ARG A 77 -4.05 1.70 -11.54
C ARG A 77 -4.07 3.23 -11.62
N PRO A 78 -3.31 3.94 -10.77
CA PRO A 78 -3.14 5.37 -10.92
C PRO A 78 -2.63 5.66 -12.33
N ARG A 79 -3.29 6.57 -13.06
CA ARG A 79 -2.80 7.03 -14.35
C ARG A 79 -1.70 8.05 -14.08
N LEU A 80 -0.46 7.67 -14.37
CA LEU A 80 0.61 8.63 -14.59
C LEU A 80 0.39 9.23 -15.98
N SER A 81 0.35 10.55 -16.10
CA SER A 81 0.26 11.22 -17.39
C SER A 81 1.48 10.86 -18.24
N SER A 82 1.24 10.36 -19.45
CA SER A 82 2.24 9.72 -20.33
C SER A 82 3.35 10.63 -20.84
N ASN A 83 3.38 11.92 -20.48
CA ASN A 83 4.24 12.91 -21.13
C ASN A 83 5.65 13.00 -20.53
N VAL A 84 6.04 12.08 -19.63
CA VAL A 84 7.34 12.13 -18.91
C VAL A 84 8.29 10.99 -19.30
N ILE A 85 7.80 9.97 -20.01
CA ILE A 85 8.62 8.79 -20.35
C ILE A 85 9.26 8.97 -21.72
N GLU A 86 10.17 9.92 -21.87
CA GLU A 86 11.04 10.01 -23.07
C GLU A 86 12.46 10.49 -22.74
N ALA A 87 12.93 10.29 -21.51
CA ALA A 87 14.28 10.73 -21.09
C ALA A 87 14.96 9.76 -20.11
N ALA A 88 14.77 8.45 -20.28
CA ALA A 88 15.60 7.44 -19.64
C ALA A 88 16.32 6.65 -20.74
N GLU A 89 17.29 7.31 -21.38
CA GLU A 89 18.26 6.62 -22.22
C GLU A 89 19.22 5.83 -21.33
N ASP A 90 19.20 4.51 -21.55
CA ASP A 90 20.32 3.57 -21.49
C ASP A 90 21.29 3.70 -20.29
N SER A 91 20.96 3.02 -19.19
CA SER A 91 21.96 2.64 -18.19
C SER A 91 22.28 1.15 -18.39
N PRO A 92 23.48 0.79 -18.86
CA PRO A 92 23.90 -0.60 -18.98
C PRO A 92 23.86 -1.26 -17.60
N TYR A 93 23.02 -2.28 -17.47
CA TYR A 93 22.96 -3.17 -16.33
C TYR A 93 24.04 -4.23 -16.56
N GLU A 94 25.17 -4.14 -15.87
CA GLU A 94 26.17 -5.23 -15.89
C GLU A 94 25.56 -6.44 -15.17
N ASP A 95 25.50 -7.58 -15.88
CA ASP A 95 25.05 -8.87 -15.39
C ASP A 95 26.09 -9.41 -14.38
N GLU A 96 25.79 -9.31 -13.08
CA GLU A 96 26.50 -10.09 -12.06
C GLU A 96 25.92 -11.52 -12.05
N GLU A 97 26.66 -12.42 -12.70
CA GLU A 97 26.45 -13.88 -12.75
C GLU A 97 26.09 -14.46 -11.36
N VAL A 98 24.86 -14.94 -11.24
CA VAL A 98 24.33 -15.64 -10.06
C VAL A 98 24.94 -17.04 -9.97
N ALA A 99 26.01 -17.19 -9.18
CA ALA A 99 26.46 -18.50 -8.74
C ALA A 99 25.37 -19.15 -7.88
N SER A 100 24.64 -20.09 -8.48
CA SER A 100 23.74 -21.01 -7.80
C SER A 100 24.55 -21.94 -6.91
N ASP A 101 24.37 -21.87 -5.60
CA ASP A 101 24.59 -23.02 -4.74
C ASP A 101 23.25 -23.49 -4.17
N SER A 102 22.78 -24.58 -4.75
CA SER A 102 21.65 -25.36 -4.27
C SER A 102 22.19 -26.41 -3.30
N SER A 103 21.82 -26.31 -2.03
CA SER A 103 21.80 -27.50 -1.17
C SER A 103 20.75 -27.37 -0.06
N LEU A 104 19.66 -28.12 -0.25
CA LEU A 104 18.72 -28.52 0.79
C LEU A 104 19.44 -29.25 1.92
N SER A 105 19.05 -29.01 3.17
CA SER A 105 18.35 -30.03 3.99
C SER A 105 17.79 -29.43 5.30
N PRO A 106 16.60 -29.88 5.75
CA PRO A 106 16.08 -29.61 7.08
C PRO A 106 16.51 -30.71 8.07
N GLU A 107 16.92 -30.32 9.28
CA GLU A 107 17.02 -31.26 10.40
C GLU A 107 16.08 -30.84 11.54
N TYR A 108 15.52 -31.88 12.15
CA TYR A 108 14.41 -31.94 13.11
C TYR A 108 14.71 -31.31 14.47
#